data_AF-A0A355S4F6-F1
#
_entry.id   AF-A0A355S4F6-F1
#
_cell.length_a   1.000
_cell.length_b   1.000
_cell.length_c   1.000
_cell.angle_alpha   90.00
_cell.angle_beta   90.00
_cell.angle_gamma   90.00
#
_symmetry.space_group_name_H-M   'P 1'
#
loop_
_entity.id
_entity.type
_entity.pdbx_description
1 polymer ?
#
loop_
_entity_poly.entity_id
_entity_poly.type
_entity_poly.pdbx_seq_one_letter_code
_entity_poly.pdbx_strand_id
1 'polypeptide(L)'
;MIRLSLSLCIGLIVQVSGWSQAAPPPAGAGRMIQQLQSESWIEQAEALHYLGEHRVEMAARPVRSLLEAKTVHPWTRGQALLSLSHIEGKVDPGEFGRWVAHADAAVRAAAAEVLESYGGNSAMTWIEILLKDSDLVVKCHAAAALARRREAAAWNVVNPLTLEPSVSAARASARALAFTGTAEAQLRLTTQISKPDLMRESLRGVRSIEDPKLIPILLNLLPDLEETHLNYGMILTTLQNQEWKEVTTGLTSFIQSGSEEKVRTGARLITTLTRSPELGAPLREALGKATRTETIEAGLIALGSAVMNPDEHQEFFRSKLKHEESSIRSLSIRCLAHCKEINHYEVLRESLDDKEFEVVEAALSALKRQPAVNAPKGRLVSYLETPLSSNNESIRSLAYEVLAHAGSEADFRPAMAALEELLTGTDEILRSSAATALGALAPEDQIGEVVAAQGYLAHWMVIGTFLNDKEHKAFHEIHEPEKELDFEKSYKATYIWLLEGRSDKPIEREVTWGEGIVDQTDGKLSMSSQLPPPGSFAVGYAVADIHVDSEREVFLDIDGDDAFRVWLNDEKISEKIAPYEHRKDCIAEDKGLKVKLLAGTNRFIVKSANIDHRWWVRLRLTDSNGIPTPFRRP
;
A
#
# COMPACT_ATOMS: atom_id res chain seq x y z
N MET A 1 -3.41 -24.50 44.16
CA MET A 1 -3.57 -25.93 44.52
C MET A 1 -2.50 -26.72 43.81
N ILE A 2 -1.65 -27.37 44.60
CA ILE A 2 -0.49 -28.17 44.20
C ILE A 2 -0.95 -29.62 44.01
N ARG A 3 -0.22 -30.34 43.13
CA ARG A 3 0.02 -31.80 43.06
C ARG A 3 -0.48 -32.41 41.75
N LEU A 4 0.16 -33.40 41.14
CA LEU A 4 1.52 -33.96 41.10
C LEU A 4 1.36 -35.23 40.22
N SER A 5 2.45 -35.63 39.59
CA SER A 5 2.66 -36.80 38.72
C SER A 5 2.44 -38.18 39.37
N LEU A 6 2.26 -39.22 38.52
CA LEU A 6 2.95 -40.54 38.49
C LEU A 6 2.21 -41.44 37.44
N SER A 7 2.80 -41.87 36.33
CA SER A 7 3.77 -42.97 36.12
C SER A 7 3.18 -44.39 36.05
N LEU A 8 3.54 -45.07 34.93
CA LEU A 8 3.65 -46.51 34.65
C LEU A 8 2.38 -47.37 34.48
N CYS A 9 2.20 -47.88 33.25
CA CYS A 9 1.99 -49.31 33.01
C CYS A 9 2.64 -49.72 31.68
N ILE A 10 3.63 -50.62 31.78
CA ILE A 10 4.25 -51.38 30.70
C ILE A 10 3.30 -52.51 30.31
N GLY A 11 3.09 -52.78 29.02
CA GLY A 11 2.49 -54.05 28.60
C GLY A 11 1.99 -54.12 27.16
N LEU A 12 2.77 -54.80 26.31
CA LEU A 12 2.43 -55.38 25.00
C LEU A 12 2.11 -54.43 23.83
N ILE A 13 3.17 -54.12 23.08
CA ILE A 13 3.06 -53.83 21.64
C ILE A 13 2.75 -55.15 20.93
N VAL A 14 1.50 -55.33 20.52
CA VAL A 14 1.17 -56.21 19.39
C VAL A 14 1.47 -55.42 18.12
N GLN A 15 2.43 -55.92 17.34
CA GLN A 15 2.69 -55.42 15.99
C GLN A 15 1.42 -55.57 15.14
N VAL A 16 0.73 -54.46 14.90
CA VAL A 16 -0.07 -54.30 13.70
C VAL A 16 0.79 -53.50 12.73
N SER A 17 1.22 -54.17 11.68
CA SER A 17 1.91 -53.60 10.53
C SER A 17 1.07 -52.46 9.93
N GLY A 18 1.34 -51.25 10.39
CA GLY A 18 0.80 -50.02 9.80
C GLY A 18 1.40 -49.83 8.42
N TRP A 19 0.54 -49.95 7.40
CA TRP A 19 0.88 -49.55 6.04
C TRP A 19 1.18 -48.05 6.08
N SER A 20 2.44 -47.68 5.82
CA SER A 20 2.79 -46.29 5.52
C SER A 20 2.08 -45.91 4.22
N GLN A 21 0.99 -45.15 4.30
CA GLN A 21 0.44 -44.49 3.12
C GLN A 21 1.50 -43.48 2.66
N ALA A 22 2.05 -43.71 1.46
CA ALA A 22 2.96 -42.79 0.80
C ALA A 22 2.34 -41.38 0.79
N ALA A 23 3.16 -40.37 1.07
CA ALA A 23 2.73 -38.98 1.03
C ALA A 23 2.06 -38.69 -0.33
N PRO A 24 0.95 -37.93 -0.35
CA PRO A 24 0.27 -37.61 -1.60
C PRO A 24 1.24 -36.90 -2.55
N PRO A 25 1.18 -37.18 -3.86
CA PRO A 25 2.11 -36.62 -4.82
C PRO A 25 2.03 -35.08 -4.85
N PRO A 26 3.15 -34.40 -5.10
CA PRO A 26 3.19 -32.94 -5.22
C PRO A 26 2.16 -32.41 -6.22
N ALA A 27 1.57 -31.25 -5.93
CA ALA A 27 0.59 -30.62 -6.80
C ALA A 27 1.17 -30.36 -8.20
N GLY A 28 0.55 -30.92 -9.24
CA GLY A 28 1.03 -30.82 -10.62
C GLY A 28 1.80 -32.04 -11.13
N ALA A 29 2.16 -33.00 -10.27
CA ALA A 29 2.87 -34.23 -10.66
C ALA A 29 2.16 -35.00 -11.79
N GLY A 30 0.82 -35.10 -11.76
CA GLY A 30 0.04 -35.76 -12.82
C GLY A 30 0.16 -35.08 -14.18
N ARG A 31 0.15 -33.74 -14.21
CA ARG A 31 0.35 -32.95 -15.44
C ARG A 31 1.77 -33.13 -15.97
N MET A 32 2.77 -33.09 -15.10
CA MET A 32 4.18 -33.26 -15.48
C MET A 32 4.44 -34.66 -16.05
N ILE A 33 3.80 -35.71 -15.50
CA ILE A 33 3.85 -37.06 -16.08
C ILE A 33 3.24 -37.10 -17.49
N GLN A 34 2.14 -36.39 -17.73
CA GLN A 34 1.54 -36.28 -19.07
C GLN A 34 2.46 -35.53 -20.03
N GLN A 35 3.12 -34.46 -19.58
CA GLN A 35 4.06 -33.67 -20.39
C GLN A 35 5.29 -34.46 -20.86
N LEU A 36 5.65 -35.57 -20.20
CA LEU A 36 6.69 -36.48 -20.70
C LEU A 36 6.34 -37.09 -22.08
N GLN A 37 5.06 -37.14 -22.45
CA GLN A 37 4.59 -37.64 -23.75
C GLN A 37 4.51 -36.53 -24.82
N SER A 38 4.86 -35.29 -24.48
CA SER A 38 4.87 -34.18 -25.44
C SER A 38 5.89 -34.40 -26.54
N GLU A 39 5.64 -33.86 -27.73
CA GLU A 39 6.62 -33.78 -28.82
C GLU A 39 7.67 -32.67 -28.58
N SER A 40 7.37 -31.72 -27.68
CA SER A 40 8.26 -30.62 -27.34
C SER A 40 9.33 -31.06 -26.35
N TRP A 41 10.59 -31.01 -26.78
CA TRP A 41 11.74 -31.32 -25.90
C TRP A 41 11.85 -30.35 -24.72
N ILE A 42 11.32 -29.13 -24.84
CA ILE A 42 11.29 -28.12 -23.76
C ILE A 42 10.30 -28.55 -22.67
N GLU A 43 9.11 -29.00 -23.07
CA GLU A 43 8.08 -29.50 -22.13
C GLU A 43 8.55 -30.79 -21.45
N GLN A 44 9.21 -31.67 -22.21
CA GLN A 44 9.86 -32.86 -21.64
C GLN A 44 10.95 -32.48 -20.62
N ALA A 45 11.77 -31.47 -20.92
CA ALA A 45 12.83 -31.02 -20.01
C ALA A 45 12.27 -30.44 -18.70
N GLU A 46 11.23 -29.61 -18.79
CA GLU A 46 10.53 -29.05 -17.63
C GLU A 46 9.95 -30.16 -16.76
N ALA A 47 9.25 -31.12 -17.37
CA ALA A 47 8.69 -32.27 -16.69
C ALA A 47 9.77 -33.12 -16.00
N LEU A 48 10.86 -33.44 -16.71
CA LEU A 48 11.97 -34.22 -16.16
C LEU A 48 12.62 -33.52 -14.96
N HIS A 49 12.83 -32.21 -15.05
CA HIS A 49 13.39 -31.41 -13.96
C HIS A 49 12.48 -31.45 -12.73
N TYR A 50 11.20 -31.10 -12.89
CA TYR A 50 10.23 -31.07 -11.81
C TYR A 50 10.07 -32.43 -11.12
N LEU A 51 9.89 -33.50 -11.90
CA LEU A 51 9.65 -34.85 -11.38
C LEU A 51 10.88 -35.40 -10.64
N GLY A 52 12.08 -35.05 -11.13
CA GLY A 52 13.35 -35.41 -10.49
C GLY A 52 13.55 -34.67 -9.17
N GLU A 53 13.43 -33.34 -9.18
CA GLU A 53 13.60 -32.47 -8.01
C GLU A 53 12.67 -32.87 -6.85
N HIS A 54 11.40 -33.17 -7.16
CA HIS A 54 10.39 -33.55 -6.18
C HIS A 54 10.33 -35.06 -5.92
N ARG A 55 11.23 -35.86 -6.52
CA ARG A 55 11.32 -37.32 -6.36
C ARG A 55 9.99 -38.05 -6.53
N VAL A 56 9.27 -37.75 -7.61
CA VAL A 56 7.94 -38.31 -7.86
C VAL A 56 8.06 -39.79 -8.26
N GLU A 57 7.89 -40.70 -7.30
CA GLU A 57 8.06 -42.15 -7.50
C GLU A 57 7.25 -42.73 -8.66
N MET A 58 6.00 -42.28 -8.83
CA MET A 58 5.11 -42.72 -9.91
C MET A 58 5.65 -42.39 -11.31
N ALA A 59 6.54 -41.41 -11.43
CA ALA A 59 7.17 -41.04 -12.69
C ALA A 59 8.36 -41.93 -13.09
N ALA A 60 8.88 -42.76 -12.19
CA ALA A 60 10.08 -43.57 -12.46
C ALA A 60 9.95 -44.42 -13.73
N ARG A 61 8.79 -45.08 -13.93
CA ARG A 61 8.54 -45.89 -15.13
C ARG A 61 8.45 -45.05 -16.42
N PRO A 62 7.61 -43.99 -16.49
CA PRO A 62 7.60 -43.07 -17.63
C PRO A 62 8.98 -42.48 -17.97
N VAL A 63 9.74 -42.02 -16.97
CA VAL A 63 11.07 -41.44 -17.16
C VAL A 63 12.06 -42.48 -17.69
N ARG A 64 12.02 -43.71 -17.16
CA ARG A 64 12.85 -44.82 -17.66
C ARG A 64 12.54 -45.17 -19.11
N SER A 65 11.26 -45.17 -19.49
CA SER A 65 10.86 -45.38 -20.89
C SER A 65 11.44 -44.32 -21.82
N LEU A 66 11.48 -43.06 -21.38
CA LEU A 66 12.04 -41.96 -22.16
C LEU A 66 13.57 -42.05 -22.27
N LEU A 67 14.25 -42.48 -21.20
CA LEU A 67 15.70 -42.71 -21.18
C LEU A 67 16.14 -43.80 -22.19
N GLU A 68 15.36 -44.86 -22.32
CA GLU A 68 15.65 -46.01 -23.19
C GLU A 68 15.20 -45.81 -24.65
N ALA A 69 14.35 -44.82 -24.91
CA ALA A 69 13.84 -44.54 -26.25
C ALA A 69 14.92 -43.98 -27.19
N LYS A 70 15.27 -44.76 -28.23
CA LYS A 70 16.29 -44.38 -29.24
C LYS A 70 15.89 -43.19 -30.12
N THR A 71 14.59 -42.91 -30.22
CA THR A 71 14.03 -41.81 -31.03
C THR A 71 14.11 -40.45 -30.33
N VAL A 72 14.39 -40.44 -29.02
CA VAL A 72 14.48 -39.21 -28.22
C VAL A 72 15.88 -38.61 -28.32
N HIS A 73 15.93 -37.28 -28.40
CA HIS A 73 17.19 -36.55 -28.50
C HIS A 73 18.15 -36.90 -27.34
N PRO A 74 19.46 -37.11 -27.60
CA PRO A 74 20.40 -37.57 -26.56
C PRO A 74 20.47 -36.67 -25.32
N TRP A 75 20.28 -35.37 -25.47
CA TRP A 75 20.23 -34.44 -24.35
C TRP A 75 19.04 -34.71 -23.42
N THR A 76 17.84 -34.94 -23.97
CA THR A 76 16.64 -35.27 -23.20
C THR A 76 16.79 -36.62 -22.52
N ARG A 77 17.42 -37.60 -23.18
CA ARG A 77 17.78 -38.89 -22.56
C ARG A 77 18.73 -38.68 -21.37
N GLY A 78 19.71 -37.78 -21.50
CA GLY A 78 20.56 -37.38 -20.38
C GLY A 78 19.77 -36.77 -19.21
N GLN A 79 18.83 -35.86 -19.48
CA GLN A 79 17.95 -35.31 -18.44
C GLN A 79 17.06 -36.39 -17.80
N ALA A 80 16.62 -37.38 -18.56
CA ALA A 80 15.88 -38.52 -18.04
C ALA A 80 16.72 -39.39 -17.11
N LEU A 81 18.01 -39.58 -17.41
CA LEU A 81 18.96 -40.26 -16.53
C LEU A 81 19.12 -39.52 -15.18
N LEU A 82 19.29 -38.20 -15.23
CA LEU A 82 19.39 -37.35 -14.04
C LEU A 82 18.11 -37.42 -13.19
N SER A 83 16.96 -37.21 -13.83
CA SER A 83 15.64 -37.26 -13.20
C SER A 83 15.38 -38.61 -12.54
N LEU A 84 15.63 -39.71 -13.25
CA LEU A 84 15.47 -41.06 -12.72
C LEU A 84 16.36 -41.32 -11.50
N SER A 85 17.62 -40.89 -11.56
CA SER A 85 18.58 -41.04 -10.45
C SER A 85 18.14 -40.26 -9.21
N HIS A 86 17.52 -39.09 -9.38
CA HIS A 86 16.95 -38.33 -8.27
C HIS A 86 15.70 -39.00 -7.68
N ILE A 87 14.79 -39.48 -8.53
CA ILE A 87 13.58 -40.21 -8.09
C ILE A 87 13.96 -41.47 -7.29
N GLU A 88 14.93 -42.24 -7.79
CA GLU A 88 15.37 -43.48 -7.15
C GLU A 88 16.32 -43.25 -5.97
N GLY A 89 16.91 -42.05 -5.86
CA GLY A 89 17.83 -41.65 -4.80
C GLY A 89 19.15 -42.43 -4.78
N LYS A 90 19.45 -43.20 -5.82
CA LYS A 90 20.64 -44.05 -5.94
C LYS A 90 20.96 -44.34 -7.39
N VAL A 91 22.13 -44.93 -7.60
CA VAL A 91 22.58 -45.45 -8.89
C VAL A 91 22.83 -46.94 -8.76
N ASP A 92 22.30 -47.75 -9.67
CA ASP A 92 22.60 -49.18 -9.75
C ASP A 92 23.96 -49.41 -10.43
N PRO A 93 24.98 -49.92 -9.71
CA PRO A 93 26.30 -50.14 -10.30
C PRO A 93 26.34 -51.16 -11.42
N GLY A 94 25.41 -52.12 -11.45
CA GLY A 94 25.35 -53.14 -12.51
C GLY A 94 24.94 -52.56 -13.87
N GLU A 95 24.12 -51.51 -13.85
CA GLU A 95 23.61 -50.89 -15.08
C GLU A 95 24.33 -49.58 -15.42
N PHE A 96 24.80 -48.81 -14.44
CA PHE A 96 25.25 -47.44 -14.68
C PHE A 96 26.47 -47.32 -15.60
N GLY A 97 27.32 -48.35 -15.63
CA GLY A 97 28.46 -48.41 -16.56
C GLY A 97 28.07 -48.22 -18.03
N ARG A 98 26.84 -48.61 -18.42
CA ARG A 98 26.35 -48.43 -19.80
C ARG A 98 26.14 -46.95 -20.17
N TRP A 99 25.83 -46.11 -19.18
CA TRP A 99 25.64 -44.67 -19.37
C TRP A 99 26.98 -43.94 -19.41
N VAL A 100 27.93 -44.38 -18.58
CA VAL A 100 29.33 -43.89 -18.59
C VAL A 100 30.01 -44.18 -19.94
N ALA A 101 29.75 -45.35 -20.53
CA ALA A 101 30.31 -45.76 -21.82
C ALA A 101 29.37 -45.50 -23.03
N HIS A 102 28.35 -44.65 -22.87
CA HIS A 102 27.35 -44.43 -23.92
C HIS A 102 27.94 -43.72 -25.15
N ALA A 103 27.42 -44.00 -26.34
CA ALA A 103 27.94 -43.41 -27.59
C ALA A 103 27.80 -41.88 -27.64
N ASP A 104 26.66 -41.35 -27.17
CA ASP A 104 26.37 -39.92 -27.15
C ASP A 104 27.01 -39.18 -25.96
N ALA A 105 27.74 -38.09 -26.24
CA ALA A 105 28.41 -37.28 -25.24
C ALA A 105 27.44 -36.63 -24.22
N ALA A 106 26.24 -36.24 -24.65
CA ALA A 106 25.25 -35.63 -23.75
C ALA A 106 24.78 -36.61 -22.65
N VAL A 107 24.66 -37.90 -22.97
CA VAL A 107 24.30 -38.94 -21.99
C VAL A 107 25.47 -39.20 -21.05
N ARG A 108 26.71 -39.21 -21.55
CA ARG A 108 27.91 -39.34 -20.71
C ARG A 108 28.10 -38.15 -19.77
N ALA A 109 27.82 -36.93 -20.23
CA ALA A 109 27.85 -35.72 -19.41
C ALA A 109 26.79 -35.77 -18.29
N ALA A 110 25.57 -36.20 -18.61
CA ALA A 110 24.53 -36.42 -17.60
C ALA A 110 24.93 -37.53 -16.61
N ALA A 111 25.57 -38.60 -17.07
CA ALA A 111 26.11 -39.63 -16.18
C ALA A 111 27.17 -39.05 -15.23
N ALA A 112 28.06 -38.17 -15.71
CA ALA A 112 29.00 -37.46 -14.84
C ALA A 112 28.30 -36.57 -13.80
N GLU A 113 27.25 -35.84 -14.18
CA GLU A 113 26.46 -35.01 -13.27
C GLU A 113 25.71 -35.86 -12.22
N VAL A 114 25.20 -37.05 -12.58
CA VAL A 114 24.63 -38.00 -11.61
C VAL A 114 25.66 -38.42 -10.57
N LEU A 115 26.92 -38.61 -10.95
CA LEU A 115 28.01 -39.04 -10.05
C LEU A 115 28.45 -37.97 -9.04
N GLU A 116 28.04 -36.72 -9.24
CA GLU A 116 28.20 -35.65 -8.26
C GLU A 116 27.36 -35.93 -7.01
N SER A 117 26.13 -36.42 -7.20
CA SER A 117 25.16 -36.67 -6.12
C SER A 117 25.13 -38.13 -5.65
N TYR A 118 25.43 -39.09 -6.54
CA TYR A 118 25.21 -40.52 -6.31
C TYR A 118 26.43 -41.38 -6.72
N GLY A 119 26.40 -42.69 -6.42
CA GLY A 119 27.35 -43.66 -6.97
C GLY A 119 28.24 -44.43 -5.97
N GLY A 120 28.12 -44.18 -4.66
CA GLY A 120 28.80 -44.97 -3.62
C GLY A 120 30.31 -45.14 -3.85
N ASN A 121 30.86 -46.32 -3.53
CA ASN A 121 32.29 -46.62 -3.71
C ASN A 121 32.73 -46.69 -5.18
N SER A 122 31.84 -47.04 -6.10
CA SER A 122 32.15 -47.18 -7.54
C SER A 122 32.22 -45.85 -8.29
N ALA A 123 31.71 -44.77 -7.69
CA ALA A 123 31.69 -43.44 -8.31
C ALA A 123 33.08 -42.97 -8.77
N MET A 124 34.11 -43.18 -7.95
CA MET A 124 35.47 -42.76 -8.26
C MET A 124 36.01 -43.40 -9.54
N THR A 125 35.77 -44.71 -9.73
CA THR A 125 36.22 -45.43 -10.92
C THR A 125 35.56 -44.88 -12.18
N TRP A 126 34.26 -44.58 -12.15
CA TRP A 126 33.57 -44.00 -13.31
C TRP A 126 33.97 -42.55 -13.58
N ILE A 127 34.21 -41.75 -12.54
CA ILE A 127 34.73 -40.39 -12.68
C ILE A 127 36.10 -40.44 -13.38
N GLU A 128 37.00 -41.34 -12.98
CA GLU A 128 38.32 -41.51 -13.62
C GLU A 128 38.25 -41.92 -15.09
N ILE A 129 37.22 -42.69 -15.47
CA ILE A 129 36.94 -43.02 -16.87
C ILE A 129 36.50 -41.76 -17.64
N LEU A 130 35.52 -41.01 -17.11
CA LEU A 130 34.95 -39.83 -17.77
C LEU A 130 35.92 -38.64 -17.86
N LEU A 131 36.89 -38.54 -16.94
CA LEU A 131 37.98 -37.56 -17.03
C LEU A 131 38.89 -37.78 -18.25
N LYS A 132 38.90 -38.99 -18.82
CA LYS A 132 39.67 -39.35 -20.02
C LYS A 132 38.85 -39.28 -21.30
N ASP A 133 37.63 -38.72 -21.26
CA ASP A 133 36.75 -38.62 -22.43
C ASP A 133 37.41 -37.82 -23.58
N SER A 134 36.84 -37.85 -24.77
CA SER A 134 37.24 -36.94 -25.85
C SER A 134 36.55 -35.58 -25.73
N ASP A 135 35.34 -35.53 -25.17
CA ASP A 135 34.49 -34.35 -25.08
C ASP A 135 34.80 -33.51 -23.83
N LEU A 136 34.99 -32.20 -24.01
CA LEU A 136 35.33 -31.28 -22.91
C LEU A 136 34.19 -31.09 -21.91
N VAL A 137 32.92 -31.10 -22.36
CA VAL A 137 31.76 -30.96 -21.47
C VAL A 137 31.69 -32.15 -20.53
N VAL A 138 31.91 -33.37 -21.04
CA VAL A 138 31.98 -34.60 -20.24
C VAL A 138 33.11 -34.51 -19.21
N LYS A 139 34.30 -34.07 -19.63
CA LYS A 139 35.44 -33.87 -18.70
C LYS A 139 35.13 -32.87 -17.60
N CYS A 140 34.52 -31.74 -17.93
CA CYS A 140 34.18 -30.72 -16.93
C CYS A 140 33.13 -31.21 -15.94
N HIS A 141 32.12 -31.97 -16.37
CA HIS A 141 31.16 -32.58 -15.42
C HIS A 141 31.83 -33.64 -14.55
N ALA A 142 32.73 -34.45 -15.11
CA ALA A 142 33.49 -35.42 -14.32
C ALA A 142 34.42 -34.73 -13.32
N ALA A 143 35.03 -33.60 -13.71
CA ALA A 143 35.84 -32.78 -12.83
C ALA A 143 35.01 -32.13 -11.72
N ALA A 144 33.78 -31.71 -11.99
CA ALA A 144 32.85 -31.22 -10.97
C ALA A 144 32.49 -32.32 -9.96
N ALA A 145 32.18 -33.54 -10.42
CA ALA A 145 31.93 -34.68 -9.55
C ALA A 145 33.16 -35.06 -8.71
N LEU A 146 34.37 -34.96 -9.27
CA LEU A 146 35.62 -35.13 -8.53
C LEU A 146 35.81 -34.04 -7.47
N ALA A 147 35.63 -32.77 -7.84
CA ALA A 147 35.77 -31.61 -6.97
C ALA A 147 34.77 -31.64 -5.81
N ARG A 148 33.53 -32.08 -6.04
CA ARG A 148 32.53 -32.26 -4.97
C ARG A 148 33.00 -33.21 -3.86
N ARG A 149 33.84 -34.19 -4.21
CA ARG A 149 34.32 -35.26 -3.31
C ARG A 149 35.71 -34.97 -2.72
N ARG A 150 36.56 -34.25 -3.44
CA ARG A 150 37.97 -34.01 -3.07
C ARG A 150 38.31 -32.55 -2.82
N GLU A 151 37.37 -31.64 -3.07
CA GLU A 151 37.49 -30.20 -2.87
C GLU A 151 38.81 -29.67 -3.46
N ALA A 152 39.63 -29.02 -2.63
CA ALA A 152 40.92 -28.46 -3.03
C ALA A 152 41.88 -29.48 -3.68
N ALA A 153 41.80 -30.77 -3.31
CA ALA A 153 42.65 -31.81 -3.88
C ALA A 153 42.33 -32.11 -5.37
N ALA A 154 41.17 -31.68 -5.87
CA ALA A 154 40.80 -31.80 -7.28
C ALA A 154 41.44 -30.73 -8.19
N TRP A 155 42.07 -29.70 -7.62
CA TRP A 155 42.57 -28.55 -8.39
C TRP A 155 43.50 -28.92 -9.55
N ASN A 156 44.40 -29.88 -9.36
CA ASN A 156 45.33 -30.33 -10.42
C ASN A 156 44.59 -30.89 -11.65
N VAL A 157 43.38 -31.40 -11.48
CA VAL A 157 42.52 -31.90 -12.56
C VAL A 157 41.64 -30.78 -13.11
N VAL A 158 41.07 -29.94 -12.24
CA VAL A 158 40.13 -28.86 -12.63
C VAL A 158 40.85 -27.73 -13.35
N ASN A 159 42.05 -27.32 -12.91
CA ASN A 159 42.79 -26.20 -13.48
C ASN A 159 42.98 -26.28 -15.01
N PRO A 160 43.56 -27.36 -15.59
CA PRO A 160 43.76 -27.43 -17.04
C PRO A 160 42.46 -27.48 -17.84
N LEU A 161 41.36 -27.98 -17.26
CA LEU A 161 40.06 -28.11 -17.93
C LEU A 161 39.25 -26.81 -17.99
N THR A 162 39.62 -25.83 -17.17
CA THR A 162 38.84 -24.59 -16.95
C THR A 162 39.56 -23.33 -17.40
N LEU A 163 40.67 -23.46 -18.14
CA LEU A 163 41.45 -22.34 -18.68
C LEU A 163 40.63 -21.51 -19.68
N GLU A 164 40.01 -22.16 -20.65
CA GLU A 164 39.24 -21.53 -21.73
C GLU A 164 37.96 -22.35 -22.00
N PRO A 165 36.97 -22.31 -21.10
CA PRO A 165 35.75 -23.07 -21.29
C PRO A 165 34.95 -22.51 -22.47
N SER A 166 34.44 -23.41 -23.33
CA SER A 166 33.41 -23.06 -24.30
C SER A 166 32.10 -22.68 -23.60
N VAL A 167 31.18 -22.02 -24.32
CA VAL A 167 29.83 -21.73 -23.80
C VAL A 167 29.14 -23.00 -23.28
N SER A 168 29.25 -24.11 -24.01
CA SER A 168 28.69 -25.41 -23.60
C SER A 168 29.35 -26.02 -22.37
N ALA A 169 30.65 -25.76 -22.14
CA ALA A 169 31.38 -26.26 -20.98
C ALA A 169 31.31 -25.30 -19.77
N ALA A 170 30.89 -24.05 -19.95
CA ALA A 170 30.91 -23.01 -18.93
C ALA A 170 30.12 -23.40 -17.67
N ARG A 171 28.95 -24.02 -17.81
CA ARG A 171 28.15 -24.53 -16.68
C ARG A 171 28.94 -25.52 -15.83
N ALA A 172 29.47 -26.56 -16.46
CA ALA A 172 30.21 -27.61 -15.77
C ALA A 172 31.56 -27.11 -15.21
N SER A 173 32.23 -26.23 -15.95
CA SER A 173 33.46 -25.54 -15.54
C SER A 173 33.23 -24.71 -14.27
N ALA A 174 32.20 -23.86 -14.26
CA ALA A 174 31.87 -23.03 -13.11
C ALA A 174 31.54 -23.88 -11.88
N ARG A 175 30.80 -24.98 -12.09
CA ARG A 175 30.45 -25.94 -11.05
C ARG A 175 31.69 -26.62 -10.46
N ALA A 176 32.63 -27.05 -11.30
CA ALA A 176 33.90 -27.63 -10.86
C ALA A 176 34.78 -26.64 -10.08
N LEU A 177 34.86 -25.39 -10.54
CA LEU A 177 35.60 -24.32 -9.86
C LEU A 177 34.99 -24.02 -8.49
N ALA A 178 33.67 -23.91 -8.41
CA ALA A 178 32.96 -23.67 -7.16
C ALA A 178 33.22 -24.77 -6.13
N PHE A 179 33.07 -26.05 -6.48
CA PHE A 179 33.34 -27.15 -5.55
C PHE A 179 34.82 -27.30 -5.16
N THR A 180 35.75 -26.82 -5.98
CA THR A 180 37.18 -26.87 -5.65
C THR A 180 37.53 -25.90 -4.52
N GLY A 181 36.92 -24.71 -4.52
CA GLY A 181 36.94 -23.78 -3.38
C GLY A 181 38.31 -23.19 -2.98
N THR A 182 39.36 -23.40 -3.78
CA THR A 182 40.69 -22.76 -3.59
C THR A 182 40.67 -21.29 -4.03
N ALA A 183 41.63 -20.50 -3.57
CA ALA A 183 41.74 -19.09 -3.96
C ALA A 183 41.92 -18.93 -5.48
N GLU A 184 42.70 -19.81 -6.11
CA GLU A 184 42.91 -19.85 -7.56
C GLU A 184 41.64 -20.23 -8.31
N ALA A 185 40.88 -21.21 -7.80
CA ALA A 185 39.61 -21.63 -8.39
C ALA A 185 38.56 -20.52 -8.30
N GLN A 186 38.49 -19.81 -7.18
CA GLN A 186 37.62 -18.65 -7.01
C GLN A 186 37.98 -17.53 -7.97
N LEU A 187 39.26 -17.18 -8.10
CA LEU A 187 39.71 -16.17 -9.05
C LEU A 187 39.36 -16.55 -10.49
N ARG A 188 39.53 -17.83 -10.84
CA ARG A 188 39.10 -18.35 -12.16
C ARG A 188 37.59 -18.25 -12.34
N LEU A 189 36.81 -18.62 -11.32
CA LEU A 189 35.35 -18.54 -11.37
C LEU A 189 34.88 -17.10 -11.55
N THR A 190 35.43 -16.15 -10.78
CA THR A 190 35.16 -14.72 -10.93
C THR A 190 35.47 -14.25 -12.35
N THR A 191 36.62 -14.64 -12.90
CA THR A 191 36.98 -14.28 -14.29
C THR A 191 36.01 -14.87 -15.30
N GLN A 192 35.59 -16.13 -15.12
CA GLN A 192 34.69 -16.81 -16.04
C GLN A 192 33.27 -16.20 -15.99
N ILE A 193 32.73 -15.97 -14.80
CA ILE A 193 31.35 -15.52 -14.60
C ILE A 193 31.16 -14.06 -15.02
N SER A 194 32.21 -13.24 -14.98
CA SER A 194 32.19 -11.86 -15.48
C SER A 194 32.22 -11.75 -17.01
N LYS A 195 32.53 -12.83 -17.75
CA LYS A 195 32.50 -12.79 -19.23
C LYS A 195 31.06 -12.83 -19.74
N PRO A 196 30.58 -11.85 -20.54
CA PRO A 196 29.19 -11.78 -20.99
C PRO A 196 28.66 -13.07 -21.63
N ASP A 197 29.45 -13.68 -22.53
CA ASP A 197 29.06 -14.91 -23.25
C ASP A 197 28.98 -16.15 -22.35
N LEU A 198 29.66 -16.14 -21.20
CA LEU A 198 29.74 -17.29 -20.28
C LEU A 198 28.93 -17.09 -19.01
N MET A 199 28.54 -15.85 -18.67
CA MET A 199 27.91 -15.48 -17.41
C MET A 199 26.67 -16.34 -17.11
N ARG A 200 25.77 -16.45 -18.08
CA ARG A 200 24.49 -17.17 -17.91
C ARG A 200 24.71 -18.65 -17.58
N GLU A 201 25.55 -19.34 -18.34
CA GLU A 201 25.83 -20.75 -18.11
C GLU A 201 26.65 -20.96 -16.82
N SER A 202 27.55 -20.04 -16.51
CA SER A 202 28.32 -20.07 -15.26
C SER A 202 27.43 -19.91 -14.04
N LEU A 203 26.47 -18.97 -14.07
CA LEU A 203 25.45 -18.78 -13.02
C LEU A 203 24.58 -20.03 -12.86
N ARG A 204 24.16 -20.67 -13.97
CA ARG A 204 23.45 -21.95 -13.94
C ARG A 204 24.25 -23.06 -13.25
N GLY A 205 25.58 -23.05 -13.42
CA GLY A 205 26.48 -24.02 -12.79
C GLY A 205 26.52 -23.91 -11.27
N VAL A 206 26.52 -22.69 -10.75
CA VAL A 206 26.67 -22.41 -9.31
C VAL A 206 25.34 -22.21 -8.57
N ARG A 207 24.22 -22.07 -9.28
CA ARG A 207 22.89 -21.79 -8.70
C ARG A 207 22.49 -22.70 -7.53
N SER A 208 22.82 -23.99 -7.62
CA SER A 208 22.45 -25.00 -6.63
C SER A 208 23.56 -25.29 -5.61
N ILE A 209 24.65 -24.51 -5.62
CA ILE A 209 25.78 -24.71 -4.71
C ILE A 209 25.63 -23.74 -3.55
N GLU A 210 25.57 -24.28 -2.35
CA GLU A 210 25.61 -23.52 -1.11
C GLU A 210 27.08 -23.44 -0.65
N ASP A 211 27.71 -22.30 -0.91
CA ASP A 211 29.08 -21.99 -0.48
C ASP A 211 29.19 -20.48 -0.25
N PRO A 212 29.41 -20.02 1.01
CA PRO A 212 29.55 -18.60 1.33
C PRO A 212 30.60 -17.86 0.51
N LYS A 213 31.61 -18.57 -0.02
CA LYS A 213 32.65 -17.99 -0.90
C LYS A 213 32.10 -17.49 -2.24
N LEU A 214 30.91 -17.94 -2.65
CA LEU A 214 30.22 -17.44 -3.85
C LEU A 214 29.61 -16.06 -3.64
N ILE A 215 29.23 -15.71 -2.40
CA ILE A 215 28.49 -14.48 -2.11
C ILE A 215 29.27 -13.24 -2.56
N PRO A 216 30.57 -13.05 -2.22
CA PRO A 216 31.32 -11.88 -2.71
C PRO A 216 31.43 -11.84 -4.23
N ILE A 217 31.54 -12.99 -4.90
CA ILE A 217 31.63 -13.06 -6.36
C ILE A 217 30.32 -12.56 -6.98
N LEU A 218 29.19 -13.09 -6.51
CA LEU A 218 27.84 -12.75 -6.97
C LEU A 218 27.51 -11.28 -6.73
N LEU A 219 27.81 -10.75 -5.54
CA LEU A 219 27.54 -9.36 -5.20
C LEU A 219 28.34 -8.39 -6.08
N ASN A 220 29.60 -8.72 -6.41
CA ASN A 220 30.44 -7.85 -7.25
C ASN A 220 30.03 -7.82 -8.73
N LEU A 221 29.13 -8.71 -9.19
CA LEU A 221 28.60 -8.66 -10.55
C LEU A 221 27.44 -7.67 -10.72
N LEU A 222 26.74 -7.34 -9.64
CA LEU A 222 25.49 -6.58 -9.69
C LEU A 222 25.65 -5.09 -10.02
N PRO A 223 26.71 -4.36 -9.58
CA PRO A 223 26.85 -2.94 -9.90
C PRO A 223 26.80 -2.64 -11.40
N ASP A 224 27.44 -3.50 -12.20
CA ASP A 224 27.56 -3.35 -13.65
C ASP A 224 26.31 -3.82 -14.44
N LEU A 225 25.25 -4.25 -13.74
CA LEU A 225 24.04 -4.81 -14.35
C LEU A 225 22.81 -3.96 -14.04
N GLU A 226 22.00 -3.72 -15.07
CA GLU A 226 20.65 -3.17 -14.88
C GLU A 226 19.73 -4.20 -14.20
N GLU A 227 18.79 -3.74 -13.38
CA GLU A 227 17.84 -4.61 -12.66
C GLU A 227 16.94 -5.42 -13.59
N THR A 228 16.64 -4.87 -14.78
CA THR A 228 15.87 -5.53 -15.83
C THR A 228 16.67 -6.61 -16.56
N HIS A 229 17.99 -6.65 -16.37
CA HIS A 229 18.84 -7.61 -17.04
C HIS A 229 18.56 -9.03 -16.55
N LEU A 230 18.42 -9.98 -17.49
CA LEU A 230 18.01 -11.35 -17.18
C LEU A 230 18.96 -12.07 -16.20
N ASN A 231 20.25 -11.72 -16.21
CA ASN A 231 21.22 -12.30 -15.27
C ASN A 231 21.13 -11.69 -13.86
N TYR A 232 20.55 -10.49 -13.70
CA TYR A 232 20.35 -9.87 -12.39
C TYR A 232 19.46 -10.77 -11.52
N GLY A 233 18.30 -11.18 -12.04
CA GLY A 233 17.40 -12.10 -11.35
C GLY A 233 18.05 -13.46 -11.03
N MET A 234 18.90 -13.98 -11.93
CA MET A 234 19.62 -15.24 -11.67
C MET A 234 20.64 -15.12 -10.52
N ILE A 235 21.32 -13.98 -10.42
CA ILE A 235 22.23 -13.70 -9.30
C ILE A 235 21.43 -13.63 -8.00
N LEU A 236 20.28 -12.93 -7.98
CA LEU A 236 19.41 -12.88 -6.81
C LEU A 236 18.96 -14.28 -6.39
N THR A 237 18.48 -15.12 -7.31
CA THR A 237 18.09 -16.50 -6.99
C THR A 237 19.27 -17.32 -6.44
N THR A 238 20.48 -17.09 -6.95
CA THR A 238 21.67 -17.80 -6.44
C THR A 238 22.03 -17.35 -5.03
N LEU A 239 21.89 -16.04 -4.72
CA LEU A 239 22.05 -15.51 -3.37
C LEU A 239 20.97 -16.02 -2.42
N GLN A 240 19.71 -16.13 -2.86
CA GLN A 240 18.60 -16.68 -2.07
C GLN A 240 18.79 -18.14 -1.68
N ASN A 241 19.58 -18.90 -2.45
CA ASN A 241 19.92 -20.29 -2.16
C ASN A 241 21.08 -20.43 -1.16
N GLN A 242 21.68 -19.33 -0.70
CA GLN A 242 22.71 -19.36 0.34
C GLN A 242 22.09 -19.19 1.73
N GLU A 243 22.85 -19.55 2.76
CA GLU A 243 22.50 -19.26 4.15
C GLU A 243 22.36 -17.75 4.38
N TRP A 244 21.18 -17.32 4.84
CA TRP A 244 20.83 -15.91 4.98
C TRP A 244 21.79 -15.13 5.87
N LYS A 245 22.31 -15.77 6.93
CA LYS A 245 23.33 -15.16 7.81
C LYS A 245 24.61 -14.82 7.04
N GLU A 246 25.03 -15.67 6.12
CA GLU A 246 26.22 -15.46 5.31
C GLU A 246 25.96 -14.38 4.25
N VAL A 247 24.75 -14.33 3.67
CA VAL A 247 24.34 -13.27 2.73
C VAL A 247 24.37 -11.90 3.40
N THR A 248 23.79 -11.78 4.61
CA THR A 248 23.84 -10.55 5.40
C THR A 248 25.27 -10.14 5.76
N THR A 249 26.12 -11.10 6.15
CA THR A 249 27.55 -10.86 6.42
C THR A 249 28.29 -10.36 5.18
N GLY A 250 28.04 -11.01 4.03
CA GLY A 250 28.62 -10.64 2.74
C GLY A 250 28.16 -9.27 2.27
N LEU A 251 26.86 -8.96 2.42
CA LEU A 251 26.30 -7.64 2.09
C LEU A 251 26.88 -6.53 2.97
N THR A 252 27.05 -6.78 4.27
CA THR A 252 27.72 -5.85 5.19
C THR A 252 29.11 -5.50 4.67
N SER A 253 29.92 -6.53 4.38
CA SER A 253 31.27 -6.37 3.84
C SER A 253 31.27 -5.66 2.47
N PHE A 254 30.30 -5.98 1.61
CA PHE A 254 30.15 -5.39 0.28
C PHE A 254 29.81 -3.90 0.32
N ILE A 255 28.92 -3.49 1.22
CA ILE A 255 28.56 -2.09 1.44
C ILE A 255 29.74 -1.31 2.04
N GLN A 256 30.41 -1.87 3.06
CA GLN A 256 31.51 -1.20 3.75
C GLN A 256 32.78 -1.06 2.90
N SER A 257 33.07 -2.04 2.05
CA SER A 257 34.23 -2.02 1.14
C SER A 257 34.03 -1.16 -0.11
N GLY A 258 32.84 -0.58 -0.27
CA GLY A 258 32.30 -0.21 -1.57
C GLY A 258 32.63 1.19 -2.07
N SER A 259 32.68 1.32 -3.40
CA SER A 259 32.38 2.57 -4.09
C SER A 259 30.91 2.95 -3.87
N GLU A 260 30.52 4.19 -4.18
CA GLU A 260 29.11 4.61 -4.11
C GLU A 260 28.17 3.69 -4.90
N GLU A 261 28.66 3.09 -5.98
CA GLU A 261 27.92 2.13 -6.79
C GLU A 261 27.54 0.86 -6.03
N LYS A 262 28.48 0.34 -5.23
CA LYS A 262 28.26 -0.82 -4.36
C LYS A 262 27.32 -0.49 -3.21
N VAL A 263 27.45 0.72 -2.64
CA VAL A 263 26.53 1.20 -1.59
C VAL A 263 25.10 1.29 -2.14
N ARG A 264 24.92 1.90 -3.31
CA ARG A 264 23.63 1.99 -4.01
C ARG A 264 23.05 0.60 -4.30
N THR A 265 23.87 -0.31 -4.83
CA THR A 265 23.47 -1.69 -5.12
C THR A 265 23.07 -2.43 -3.83
N GLY A 266 23.86 -2.30 -2.76
CA GLY A 266 23.57 -2.89 -1.45
C GLY A 266 22.27 -2.37 -0.85
N ALA A 267 22.00 -1.07 -0.95
CA ALA A 267 20.73 -0.47 -0.52
C ALA A 267 19.53 -1.06 -1.28
N ARG A 268 19.65 -1.25 -2.59
CA ARG A 268 18.63 -1.92 -3.43
C ARG A 268 18.45 -3.39 -3.05
N LEU A 269 19.53 -4.11 -2.72
CA LEU A 269 19.45 -5.49 -2.25
C LEU A 269 18.79 -5.61 -0.89
N ILE A 270 18.94 -4.62 0.00
CA ILE A 270 18.23 -4.62 1.29
C ILE A 270 16.72 -4.59 1.07
N THR A 271 16.21 -3.80 0.10
CA THR A 271 14.76 -3.71 -0.16
C THR A 271 14.21 -4.91 -0.92
N THR A 272 14.98 -5.45 -1.86
CA THR A 272 14.55 -6.52 -2.78
C THR A 272 14.84 -7.94 -2.29
N LEU A 273 15.91 -8.15 -1.51
CA LEU A 273 16.42 -9.48 -1.17
C LEU A 273 16.31 -9.82 0.34
N THR A 274 16.92 -9.04 1.24
CA THR A 274 17.11 -9.48 2.64
C THR A 274 16.14 -8.88 3.65
N ARG A 275 15.75 -7.61 3.48
CA ARG A 275 14.97 -6.82 4.44
C ARG A 275 15.41 -7.02 5.90
N SER A 276 16.73 -7.12 6.14
CA SER A 276 17.30 -7.45 7.44
C SER A 276 17.73 -6.18 8.19
N PRO A 277 17.15 -5.86 9.36
CA PRO A 277 17.44 -4.63 10.11
C PRO A 277 18.92 -4.44 10.45
N GLU A 278 19.65 -5.53 10.67
CA GLU A 278 21.09 -5.53 11.01
C GLU A 278 21.96 -4.82 9.95
N LEU A 279 21.48 -4.71 8.71
CA LEU A 279 22.16 -3.99 7.62
C LEU A 279 21.99 -2.47 7.69
N GLY A 280 21.10 -1.97 8.56
CA GLY A 280 20.80 -0.55 8.69
C GLY A 280 22.00 0.28 9.14
N ALA A 281 22.71 -0.16 10.20
CA ALA A 281 23.88 0.56 10.70
C ALA A 281 25.06 0.57 9.69
N PRO A 282 25.48 -0.57 9.09
CA PRO A 282 26.49 -0.56 8.03
C PRO A 282 26.13 0.32 6.84
N LEU A 283 24.85 0.30 6.40
CA LEU A 283 24.40 1.11 5.29
C LEU A 283 24.45 2.61 5.63
N ARG A 284 23.97 3.00 6.82
CA ARG A 284 24.01 4.40 7.28
C ARG A 284 25.43 4.94 7.37
N GLU A 285 26.38 4.15 7.87
CA GLU A 285 27.79 4.53 7.93
C GLU A 285 28.37 4.79 6.53
N ALA A 286 28.08 3.90 5.57
CA ALA A 286 28.53 4.04 4.19
C ALA A 286 27.89 5.27 3.50
N LEU A 287 26.60 5.50 3.71
CA LEU A 287 25.87 6.67 3.18
C LEU A 287 26.36 8.00 3.76
N GLY A 288 26.98 8.01 4.94
CA GLY A 288 27.59 9.21 5.51
C GLY A 288 28.69 9.82 4.62
N LYS A 289 29.27 9.03 3.71
CA LYS A 289 30.32 9.45 2.76
C LYS A 289 29.81 9.61 1.32
N ALA A 290 28.53 9.32 1.07
CA ALA A 290 27.97 9.35 -0.27
C ALA A 290 27.71 10.80 -0.73
N THR A 291 28.05 11.08 -1.98
CA THR A 291 27.89 12.38 -2.63
C THR A 291 26.87 12.35 -3.77
N ARG A 292 26.66 11.19 -4.43
CA ARG A 292 25.69 11.08 -5.52
C ARG A 292 24.27 10.97 -4.98
N THR A 293 23.38 11.78 -5.52
CA THR A 293 21.95 11.82 -5.20
C THR A 293 21.30 10.42 -5.27
N GLU A 294 21.51 9.68 -6.36
CA GLU A 294 20.95 8.33 -6.55
C GLU A 294 21.37 7.32 -5.46
N THR A 295 22.59 7.46 -4.91
CA THR A 295 23.09 6.61 -3.84
C THR A 295 22.35 6.93 -2.53
N ILE A 296 22.19 8.22 -2.23
CA ILE A 296 21.49 8.70 -1.03
C ILE A 296 20.00 8.33 -1.11
N GLU A 297 19.36 8.50 -2.26
CA GLU A 297 17.96 8.11 -2.49
C GLU A 297 17.74 6.62 -2.24
N ALA A 298 18.56 5.76 -2.86
CA ALA A 298 18.48 4.32 -2.64
C ALA A 298 18.66 3.95 -1.16
N GLY A 299 19.59 4.64 -0.48
CA GLY A 299 19.82 4.52 0.96
C GLY A 299 18.61 4.91 1.81
N LEU A 300 17.99 6.05 1.52
CA LEU A 300 16.79 6.54 2.22
C LEU A 300 15.61 5.59 2.02
N ILE A 301 15.38 5.09 0.80
CA ILE A 301 14.33 4.11 0.51
C ILE A 301 14.55 2.83 1.31
N ALA A 302 15.80 2.35 1.38
CA ALA A 302 16.13 1.16 2.16
C ALA A 302 15.86 1.36 3.65
N LEU A 303 16.48 2.37 4.26
CA LEU A 303 16.38 2.64 5.70
C LEU A 303 14.97 3.09 6.14
N GLY A 304 14.21 3.73 5.26
CA GLY A 304 12.86 4.21 5.53
C GLY A 304 11.77 3.12 5.47
N SER A 305 12.10 1.91 5.03
CA SER A 305 11.16 0.79 5.01
C SER A 305 10.80 0.35 6.43
N ALA A 306 9.53 0.00 6.67
CA ALA A 306 9.05 -0.41 7.99
C ALA A 306 9.83 -1.61 8.58
N VAL A 307 10.36 -2.49 7.72
CA VAL A 307 11.15 -3.66 8.16
C VAL A 307 12.52 -3.25 8.69
N MET A 308 13.03 -2.07 8.34
CA MET A 308 14.35 -1.58 8.75
C MET A 308 14.33 -0.75 10.04
N ASN A 309 13.22 -0.76 10.80
CA ASN A 309 13.05 0.03 12.02
C ASN A 309 13.45 1.51 11.83
N PRO A 310 12.68 2.31 11.05
CA PRO A 310 13.06 3.69 10.71
C PRO A 310 13.43 4.59 11.89
N ASP A 311 12.86 4.36 13.08
CA ASP A 311 13.20 5.06 14.31
C ASP A 311 14.70 4.97 14.68
N GLU A 312 15.37 3.85 14.42
CA GLU A 312 16.82 3.67 14.64
C GLU A 312 17.68 4.53 13.69
N HIS A 313 17.06 5.11 12.66
CA HIS A 313 17.74 5.84 11.59
C HIS A 313 17.31 7.31 11.51
N GLN A 314 16.49 7.78 12.46
CA GLN A 314 15.91 9.13 12.44
C GLN A 314 16.96 10.25 12.36
N GLU A 315 18.13 10.11 13.00
CA GLU A 315 19.19 11.13 12.98
C GLU A 315 19.77 11.29 11.58
N PHE A 316 19.91 10.19 10.84
CA PHE A 316 20.34 10.22 9.46
C PHE A 316 19.31 10.95 8.60
N PHE A 317 18.02 10.64 8.74
CA PHE A 317 16.97 11.35 8.00
C PHE A 317 16.96 12.86 8.33
N ARG A 318 17.02 13.23 9.61
CA ARG A 318 17.10 14.63 10.04
C ARG A 318 18.27 15.38 9.40
N SER A 319 19.44 14.74 9.29
CA SER A 319 20.61 15.35 8.63
C SER A 319 20.36 15.69 7.15
N LYS A 320 19.42 15.01 6.49
CA LYS A 320 19.08 15.19 5.07
C LYS A 320 17.97 16.21 4.82
N LEU A 321 17.34 16.76 5.87
CA LEU A 321 16.33 17.82 5.73
C LEU A 321 16.90 19.13 5.18
N LYS A 322 18.23 19.33 5.24
CA LYS A 322 18.91 20.53 4.71
C LYS A 322 19.74 20.25 3.45
N HIS A 323 19.47 19.14 2.78
CA HIS A 323 20.19 18.76 1.56
C HIS A 323 19.91 19.74 0.40
N GLU A 324 20.89 19.93 -0.49
CA GLU A 324 20.75 20.86 -1.63
C GLU A 324 19.63 20.44 -2.59
N GLU A 325 19.57 19.14 -2.91
CA GLU A 325 18.51 18.54 -3.73
C GLU A 325 17.18 18.41 -3.00
N SER A 326 16.09 18.88 -3.62
CA SER A 326 14.73 18.81 -3.08
C SER A 326 14.20 17.39 -3.00
N SER A 327 14.58 16.52 -3.94
CA SER A 327 14.19 15.10 -3.93
C SER A 327 14.68 14.38 -2.67
N ILE A 328 15.89 14.71 -2.21
CA ILE A 328 16.47 14.18 -0.97
C ILE A 328 15.74 14.71 0.26
N ARG A 329 15.45 16.01 0.30
CA ARG A 329 14.70 16.63 1.41
C ARG A 329 13.31 15.99 1.54
N SER A 330 12.55 15.93 0.45
CA SER A 330 11.19 15.38 0.43
C SER A 330 11.17 13.87 0.75
N LEU A 331 12.11 13.09 0.23
CA LEU A 331 12.24 11.67 0.56
C LEU A 331 12.60 11.46 2.03
N SER A 332 13.49 12.29 2.58
CA SER A 332 13.83 12.23 4.00
C SER A 332 12.62 12.50 4.90
N ILE A 333 11.78 13.46 4.54
CA ILE A 333 10.51 13.73 5.24
C ILE A 333 9.59 12.49 5.20
N ARG A 334 9.48 11.82 4.06
CA ARG A 334 8.70 10.57 3.94
C ARG A 334 9.27 9.46 4.82
N CYS A 335 10.59 9.33 4.93
CA CYS A 335 11.22 8.40 5.86
C CYS A 335 10.92 8.75 7.32
N LEU A 336 11.01 10.02 7.70
CA LEU A 336 10.65 10.50 9.05
C LEU A 336 9.18 10.26 9.38
N ALA A 337 8.29 10.33 8.39
CA ALA A 337 6.87 10.03 8.58
C ALA A 337 6.61 8.58 9.03
N HIS A 338 7.56 7.66 8.79
CA HIS A 338 7.50 6.27 9.28
C HIS A 338 8.09 6.09 10.69
N CYS A 339 8.84 7.06 11.22
CA CYS A 339 9.33 7.06 12.60
C CYS A 339 8.16 7.34 13.55
N LYS A 340 8.05 6.56 14.63
CA LYS A 340 6.96 6.66 15.62
C LYS A 340 7.39 7.34 16.92
N GLU A 341 8.69 7.37 17.22
CA GLU A 341 9.23 7.87 18.49
C GLU A 341 9.57 9.37 18.47
N ILE A 342 9.19 10.07 17.39
CA ILE A 342 9.54 11.47 17.18
C ILE A 342 8.30 12.37 17.22
N ASN A 343 8.49 13.63 17.63
CA ASN A 343 7.49 14.66 17.42
C ASN A 343 7.68 15.31 16.03
N HIS A 344 6.96 14.84 15.02
CA HIS A 344 7.07 15.35 13.64
C HIS A 344 6.81 16.85 13.52
N TYR A 345 5.94 17.43 14.35
CA TYR A 345 5.68 18.87 14.31
C TYR A 345 6.94 19.68 14.66
N GLU A 346 7.75 19.19 15.60
CA GLU A 346 9.04 19.83 15.91
C GLU A 346 10.07 19.59 14.80
N VAL A 347 10.15 18.35 14.30
CA VAL A 347 11.17 17.97 13.29
C VAL A 347 10.97 18.69 11.97
N LEU A 348 9.72 18.79 11.52
CA LEU A 348 9.37 19.25 10.17
C LEU A 348 9.07 20.75 10.11
N ARG A 349 9.25 21.50 11.21
CA ARG A 349 8.90 22.93 11.27
C ARG A 349 9.53 23.74 10.14
N GLU A 350 10.86 23.62 9.98
CA GLU A 350 11.61 24.36 8.95
C GLU A 350 11.24 23.91 7.52
N SER A 351 10.80 22.66 7.34
CA SER A 351 10.42 22.11 6.03
C SER A 351 9.11 22.70 5.48
N LEU A 352 8.31 23.36 6.31
CA LEU A 352 7.09 24.07 5.88
C LEU A 352 7.38 25.40 5.20
N ASP A 353 8.59 25.93 5.40
CA ASP A 353 9.07 27.19 4.81
C ASP A 353 10.06 26.94 3.66
N ASP A 354 10.12 25.71 3.14
CA ASP A 354 11.03 25.36 2.04
C ASP A 354 10.64 26.10 0.75
N LYS A 355 11.65 26.50 -0.02
CA LYS A 355 11.45 27.18 -1.31
C LYS A 355 10.78 26.29 -2.36
N GLU A 356 10.96 24.96 -2.27
CA GLU A 356 10.42 24.00 -3.22
C GLU A 356 9.11 23.41 -2.69
N PHE A 357 8.04 23.55 -3.48
CA PHE A 357 6.70 23.15 -3.07
C PHE A 357 6.57 21.67 -2.74
N GLU A 358 7.33 20.79 -3.42
CA GLU A 358 7.32 19.33 -3.19
C GLU A 358 7.79 18.96 -1.78
N VAL A 359 8.66 19.76 -1.18
CA VAL A 359 9.17 19.55 0.19
C VAL A 359 8.11 19.95 1.21
N VAL A 360 7.45 21.11 0.99
CA VAL A 360 6.33 21.58 1.82
C VAL A 360 5.16 20.60 1.75
N GLU A 361 4.82 20.11 0.56
CA GLU A 361 3.79 19.10 0.34
C GLU A 361 4.09 17.79 1.09
N ALA A 362 5.34 17.32 1.03
CA ALA A 362 5.77 16.14 1.77
C ALA A 362 5.65 16.34 3.30
N ALA A 363 6.00 17.54 3.80
CA ALA A 363 5.89 17.88 5.22
C ALA A 363 4.43 17.89 5.67
N LEU A 364 3.54 18.59 4.97
CA LEU A 364 2.10 18.63 5.30
C LEU A 364 1.47 17.24 5.23
N SER A 365 1.78 16.47 4.18
CA SER A 365 1.31 15.08 4.03
C SER A 365 1.77 14.17 5.17
N ALA A 366 3.01 14.37 5.65
CA ALA A 366 3.53 13.65 6.81
C ALA A 366 2.77 14.03 8.08
N LEU A 367 2.55 15.33 8.33
CA LEU A 367 1.86 15.86 9.51
C LEU A 367 0.38 15.44 9.59
N LYS A 368 -0.33 15.43 8.45
CA LYS A 368 -1.73 14.97 8.36
C LYS A 368 -1.93 13.53 8.86
N ARG A 369 -0.88 12.71 8.81
CA ARG A 369 -0.91 11.30 9.26
C ARG A 369 -0.51 11.14 10.73
N GLN A 370 -0.10 12.21 11.40
CA GLN A 370 0.39 12.14 12.78
C GLN A 370 -0.73 12.33 13.80
N PRO A 371 -0.57 11.79 15.03
CA PRO A 371 -1.50 12.02 16.11
C PRO A 371 -1.66 13.51 16.43
N ALA A 372 -2.90 13.99 16.47
CA ALA A 372 -3.24 15.39 16.81
C ALA A 372 -2.74 15.81 18.20
N VAL A 373 -2.51 14.86 19.12
CA VAL A 373 -1.98 15.13 20.46
C VAL A 373 -0.57 15.77 20.44
N ASN A 374 0.21 15.53 19.38
CA ASN A 374 1.56 16.08 19.23
C ASN A 374 1.56 17.49 18.59
N ALA A 375 0.42 17.95 18.08
CA ALA A 375 0.31 19.25 17.44
C ALA A 375 0.48 20.39 18.45
N PRO A 376 1.03 21.55 18.02
CA PRO A 376 1.20 22.72 18.88
C PRO A 376 -0.16 23.39 19.18
N LYS A 377 -0.88 22.88 20.19
CA LYS A 377 -2.21 23.36 20.59
C LYS A 377 -2.23 24.87 20.87
N GLY A 378 -3.21 25.57 20.30
CA GLY A 378 -3.36 27.03 20.40
C GLY A 378 -2.31 27.84 19.61
N ARG A 379 -1.42 27.16 18.88
CA ARG A 379 -0.37 27.75 18.04
C ARG A 379 -0.30 27.10 16.66
N LEU A 380 -1.28 26.29 16.27
CA LEU A 380 -1.25 25.57 15.00
C LEU A 380 -1.39 26.52 13.81
N VAL A 381 -2.18 27.58 13.97
CA VAL A 381 -2.37 28.60 12.91
C VAL A 381 -1.05 29.33 12.60
N SER A 382 -0.31 29.77 13.62
CA SER A 382 1.01 30.38 13.41
C SER A 382 2.07 29.37 12.96
N TYR A 383 1.93 28.12 13.36
CA TYR A 383 2.75 27.03 12.82
C TYR A 383 2.49 26.80 11.32
N LEU A 384 1.27 26.96 10.83
CA LEU A 384 0.91 26.77 9.43
C LEU A 384 0.85 28.08 8.61
N GLU A 385 1.36 29.20 9.12
CA GLU A 385 1.24 30.53 8.52
C GLU A 385 1.66 30.58 7.04
N THR A 386 2.87 30.10 6.73
CA THR A 386 3.41 30.08 5.36
C THR A 386 2.60 29.16 4.42
N PRO A 387 2.30 27.89 4.77
CA PRO A 387 1.41 27.05 3.97
C PRO A 387 -0.01 27.60 3.75
N LEU A 388 -0.65 28.17 4.78
CA LEU A 388 -2.01 28.72 4.69
C LEU A 388 -2.08 29.93 3.75
N SER A 389 -0.99 30.71 3.68
CA SER A 389 -0.87 31.91 2.83
C SER A 389 -0.21 31.63 1.48
N SER A 390 0.10 30.37 1.17
CA SER A 390 0.82 30.00 -0.06
C SER A 390 0.00 30.35 -1.31
N ASN A 391 0.64 30.75 -2.41
CA ASN A 391 -0.07 30.93 -3.70
C ASN A 391 -0.39 29.58 -4.39
N ASN A 392 0.24 28.49 -3.96
CA ASN A 392 0.00 27.15 -4.49
C ASN A 392 -1.27 26.56 -3.85
N GLU A 393 -2.28 26.28 -4.68
CA GLU A 393 -3.58 25.75 -4.25
C GLU A 393 -3.45 24.41 -3.51
N SER A 394 -2.61 23.49 -4.00
CA SER A 394 -2.38 22.18 -3.37
C SER A 394 -1.78 22.32 -1.97
N ILE A 395 -0.82 23.24 -1.80
CA ILE A 395 -0.23 23.51 -0.47
C ILE A 395 -1.28 24.08 0.48
N ARG A 396 -2.05 25.09 0.04
CA ARG A 396 -3.10 25.68 0.89
C ARG A 396 -4.15 24.64 1.30
N SER A 397 -4.62 23.83 0.34
CA SER A 397 -5.59 22.77 0.59
C SER A 397 -5.08 21.78 1.64
N LEU A 398 -3.85 21.27 1.48
CA LEU A 398 -3.22 20.39 2.47
C LEU A 398 -3.06 21.08 3.83
N ALA A 399 -2.76 22.38 3.88
CA ALA A 399 -2.68 23.12 5.13
C ALA A 399 -4.03 23.19 5.84
N TYR A 400 -5.15 23.39 5.12
CA TYR A 400 -6.49 23.31 5.70
C TYR A 400 -6.81 21.91 6.23
N GLU A 401 -6.41 20.86 5.51
CA GLU A 401 -6.60 19.49 5.99
C GLU A 401 -5.79 19.19 7.26
N VAL A 402 -4.54 19.66 7.35
CA VAL A 402 -3.74 19.54 8.58
C VAL A 402 -4.38 20.33 9.71
N LEU A 403 -4.85 21.55 9.45
CA LEU A 403 -5.57 22.36 10.43
C LEU A 403 -6.82 21.62 10.93
N ALA A 404 -7.65 21.08 10.04
CA ALA A 404 -8.85 20.33 10.38
C ALA A 404 -8.55 19.06 11.20
N HIS A 405 -7.47 18.35 10.85
CA HIS A 405 -7.08 17.09 11.49
C HIS A 405 -6.43 17.28 12.87
N ALA A 406 -5.59 18.32 13.01
CA ALA A 406 -4.72 18.50 14.17
C ALA A 406 -5.08 19.70 15.06
N GLY A 407 -5.99 20.56 14.59
CA GLY A 407 -6.46 21.72 15.32
C GLY A 407 -7.22 21.36 16.58
N SER A 408 -7.22 22.29 17.53
CA SER A 408 -7.98 22.19 18.78
C SER A 408 -8.91 23.39 18.93
N GLU A 409 -9.84 23.33 19.88
CA GLU A 409 -10.71 24.46 20.20
C GLU A 409 -9.92 25.74 20.54
N ALA A 410 -8.72 25.60 21.12
CA ALA A 410 -7.83 26.73 21.42
C ALA A 410 -7.31 27.42 20.14
N ASP A 411 -7.28 26.71 19.02
CA ASP A 411 -6.87 27.23 17.71
C ASP A 411 -8.05 27.85 16.94
N PHE A 412 -9.31 27.67 17.38
CA PHE A 412 -10.50 28.12 16.66
C PHE A 412 -10.53 29.64 16.45
N ARG A 413 -10.35 30.45 17.50
CA ARG A 413 -10.40 31.92 17.39
C ARG A 413 -9.26 32.48 16.53
N PRO A 414 -7.99 32.05 16.70
CA PRO A 414 -6.92 32.39 15.76
C PRO A 414 -7.21 31.96 14.31
N ALA A 415 -7.79 30.78 14.11
CA ALA A 415 -8.10 30.27 12.77
C ALA A 415 -9.22 31.07 12.11
N MET A 416 -10.27 31.43 12.85
CA MET A 416 -11.35 32.29 12.38
C MET A 416 -10.80 33.64 11.88
N ALA A 417 -9.88 34.26 12.62
CA ALA A 417 -9.26 35.52 12.22
C ALA A 417 -8.36 35.35 10.98
N ALA A 418 -7.59 34.26 10.90
CA ALA A 418 -6.68 34.02 9.77
C ALA A 418 -7.40 33.64 8.46
N LEU A 419 -8.59 33.03 8.56
CA LEU A 419 -9.35 32.53 7.42
C LEU A 419 -10.58 33.38 7.06
N GLU A 420 -10.79 34.52 7.74
CA GLU A 420 -11.98 35.37 7.58
C GLU A 420 -12.19 35.83 6.12
N GLU A 421 -11.13 36.29 5.45
CA GLU A 421 -11.20 36.76 4.06
C GLU A 421 -11.62 35.62 3.09
N LEU A 422 -11.14 34.41 3.34
CA LEU A 422 -11.49 33.23 2.53
C LEU A 422 -12.91 32.76 2.82
N LEU A 423 -13.33 32.80 4.09
CA LEU A 423 -14.66 32.41 4.53
C LEU A 423 -15.74 33.36 4.00
N THR A 424 -15.38 34.65 3.86
CA THR A 424 -16.24 35.70 3.28
C THR A 424 -16.02 35.91 1.78
N GLY A 425 -15.10 35.14 1.18
CA GLY A 425 -14.77 35.22 -0.23
C GLY A 425 -15.83 34.63 -1.17
N THR A 426 -15.71 34.95 -2.45
CA THR A 426 -16.63 34.49 -3.49
C THR A 426 -16.28 33.10 -4.03
N ASP A 427 -15.01 32.68 -3.96
CA ASP A 427 -14.55 31.35 -4.37
C ASP A 427 -15.17 30.26 -3.48
N GLU A 428 -16.02 29.44 -4.08
CA GLU A 428 -16.75 28.39 -3.36
C GLU A 428 -15.85 27.29 -2.80
N ILE A 429 -14.83 26.88 -3.54
CA ILE A 429 -13.94 25.79 -3.17
C ILE A 429 -13.08 26.21 -1.97
N LEU A 430 -12.49 27.41 -2.04
CA LEU A 430 -11.67 27.95 -0.96
C LEU A 430 -12.52 28.24 0.29
N ARG A 431 -13.70 28.83 0.11
CA ARG A 431 -14.63 29.10 1.21
C ARG A 431 -15.06 27.82 1.90
N SER A 432 -15.46 26.79 1.14
CA SER A 432 -15.86 25.49 1.69
C SER A 432 -14.71 24.76 2.40
N SER A 433 -13.50 24.85 1.86
CA SER A 433 -12.31 24.26 2.49
C SER A 433 -11.97 24.95 3.83
N ALA A 434 -11.99 26.29 3.85
CA ALA A 434 -11.80 27.07 5.07
C ALA A 434 -12.89 26.78 6.11
N ALA A 435 -14.16 26.74 5.68
CA ALA A 435 -15.29 26.42 6.54
C ALA A 435 -15.20 24.99 7.12
N THR A 436 -14.77 24.01 6.32
CA THR A 436 -14.56 22.62 6.78
C THR A 436 -13.46 22.56 7.84
N ALA A 437 -12.33 23.26 7.61
CA ALA A 437 -11.27 23.33 8.60
C ALA A 437 -11.76 23.98 9.90
N LEU A 438 -12.39 25.15 9.82
CA LEU A 438 -12.92 25.85 10.99
C LEU A 438 -13.97 25.03 11.75
N GLY A 439 -14.85 24.32 11.04
CA GLY A 439 -15.86 23.45 11.63
C GLY A 439 -15.27 22.29 12.44
N ALA A 440 -14.12 21.76 12.04
CA ALA A 440 -13.42 20.72 12.79
C ALA A 440 -12.77 21.24 14.10
N LEU A 441 -12.47 22.54 14.17
CA LEU A 441 -11.93 23.20 15.37
C LEU A 441 -13.02 23.79 16.26
N ALA A 442 -14.17 24.14 15.69
CA ALA A 442 -15.22 24.87 16.37
C ALA A 442 -15.83 24.01 17.49
N PRO A 443 -15.97 24.56 18.71
CA PRO A 443 -16.90 24.03 19.69
C PRO A 443 -18.31 23.88 19.10
N GLU A 444 -19.09 22.89 19.54
CA GLU A 444 -20.43 22.60 18.99
C GLU A 444 -21.35 23.83 18.98
N ASP A 445 -21.24 24.69 20.00
CA ASP A 445 -22.04 25.92 20.15
C ASP A 445 -21.58 27.07 19.23
N GLN A 446 -20.41 26.94 18.58
CA GLN A 446 -19.78 27.97 17.75
C GLN A 446 -19.73 27.61 16.26
N ILE A 447 -20.19 26.41 15.85
CA ILE A 447 -20.35 26.05 14.43
C ILE A 447 -21.23 27.08 13.72
N GLY A 448 -22.28 27.56 14.40
CA GLY A 448 -23.16 28.59 13.87
C GLY A 448 -22.45 29.89 13.50
N GLU A 449 -21.34 30.24 14.17
CA GLU A 449 -20.54 31.42 13.82
C GLU A 449 -19.84 31.24 12.46
N VAL A 450 -19.31 30.04 12.19
CA VAL A 450 -18.67 29.69 10.90
C VAL A 450 -19.70 29.70 9.77
N VAL A 451 -20.91 29.21 10.04
CA VAL A 451 -22.03 29.19 9.09
C VAL A 451 -22.49 30.63 8.78
N ALA A 452 -22.71 31.44 9.83
CA ALA A 452 -23.15 32.83 9.69
C ALA A 452 -22.12 33.71 8.96
N ALA A 453 -20.82 33.52 9.21
CA ALA A 453 -19.77 34.26 8.52
C ALA A 453 -19.75 34.03 6.99
N GLN A 454 -20.22 32.87 6.52
CA GLN A 454 -20.40 32.58 5.09
C GLN A 454 -21.70 33.18 4.50
N GLY A 455 -22.51 33.84 5.33
CA GLY A 455 -23.80 34.43 4.97
C GLY A 455 -24.98 33.48 5.11
N TYR A 456 -24.77 32.27 5.62
CA TYR A 456 -25.87 31.31 5.82
C TYR A 456 -26.61 31.57 7.12
N LEU A 457 -27.92 31.36 7.12
CA LEU A 457 -28.70 31.40 8.35
C LEU A 457 -28.39 30.16 9.21
N ALA A 458 -27.85 30.39 10.41
CA ALA A 458 -27.31 29.33 11.27
C ALA A 458 -28.22 28.94 12.45
N HIS A 459 -29.07 29.86 12.92
CA HIS A 459 -29.90 29.67 14.10
C HIS A 459 -31.37 29.66 13.72
N TRP A 460 -32.04 28.57 14.07
CA TRP A 460 -33.41 28.33 13.68
C TRP A 460 -34.27 27.95 14.89
N MET A 461 -35.56 28.25 14.81
CA MET A 461 -36.60 27.58 15.57
C MET A 461 -37.33 26.66 14.61
N VAL A 462 -37.57 25.40 14.97
CA VAL A 462 -38.23 24.43 14.10
C VAL A 462 -39.48 23.85 14.74
N ILE A 463 -40.47 23.51 13.92
CA ILE A 463 -41.66 22.78 14.35
C ILE A 463 -42.19 21.87 13.24
N GLY A 464 -42.76 20.74 13.68
CA GLY A 464 -43.29 19.71 12.81
C GLY A 464 -43.13 18.34 13.48
N THR A 465 -43.27 17.23 12.76
CA THR A 465 -43.73 17.11 11.37
C THR A 465 -45.25 17.06 11.28
N PHE A 466 -45.78 17.69 10.24
CA PHE A 466 -47.18 17.63 9.80
C PHE A 466 -47.30 16.65 8.63
N LEU A 467 -48.40 15.90 8.54
CA LEU A 467 -48.62 14.92 7.47
C LEU A 467 -48.61 15.60 6.10
N ASN A 468 -47.85 15.03 5.17
CA ASN A 468 -47.87 15.36 3.74
C ASN A 468 -48.15 14.11 2.90
N ASP A 469 -48.26 14.27 1.58
CA ASP A 469 -48.43 13.18 0.63
C ASP A 469 -47.46 13.31 -0.57
N LYS A 470 -47.50 12.32 -1.45
CA LYS A 470 -46.71 12.28 -2.70
C LYS A 470 -47.04 13.39 -3.69
N GLU A 471 -48.18 14.06 -3.52
CA GLU A 471 -48.67 15.12 -4.41
C GLU A 471 -48.43 16.51 -3.80
N HIS A 472 -47.75 16.60 -2.66
CA HIS A 472 -47.58 17.83 -1.89
C HIS A 472 -48.88 18.53 -1.50
N LYS A 473 -50.01 17.81 -1.33
CA LYS A 473 -51.29 18.46 -1.00
C LYS A 473 -51.22 19.26 0.30
N ALA A 474 -50.63 18.70 1.35
CA ALA A 474 -50.51 19.37 2.63
C ALA A 474 -49.51 20.54 2.62
N PHE A 475 -48.62 20.60 1.63
CA PHE A 475 -47.77 21.76 1.42
C PHE A 475 -48.57 22.99 0.96
N HIS A 476 -49.70 22.79 0.27
CA HIS A 476 -50.59 23.88 -0.12
C HIS A 476 -51.58 24.29 0.98
N GLU A 477 -51.80 23.46 1.99
CA GLU A 477 -52.69 23.76 3.12
C GLU A 477 -52.03 24.72 4.12
N ILE A 478 -52.81 25.62 4.71
CA ILE A 478 -52.36 26.55 5.77
C ILE A 478 -52.41 25.81 7.10
N HIS A 479 -51.25 25.48 7.67
CA HIS A 479 -51.17 24.90 9.02
C HIS A 479 -51.22 25.99 10.09
N GLU A 480 -51.50 25.59 11.33
CA GLU A 480 -51.60 26.51 12.47
C GLU A 480 -50.38 27.44 12.66
N PRO A 481 -49.12 26.97 12.49
CA PRO A 481 -47.94 27.86 12.57
C PRO A 481 -47.90 28.99 11.53
N GLU A 482 -48.65 28.87 10.42
CA GLU A 482 -48.76 29.94 9.41
C GLU A 482 -49.79 31.02 9.80
N LYS A 483 -50.71 30.73 10.74
CA LYS A 483 -51.77 31.66 11.14
C LYS A 483 -51.30 32.64 12.19
N GLU A 484 -50.55 32.14 13.17
CA GLU A 484 -50.00 32.93 14.27
C GLU A 484 -48.68 32.28 14.72
N LEU A 485 -47.60 33.07 14.72
CA LEU A 485 -46.31 32.58 15.20
C LEU A 485 -46.20 32.79 16.71
N ASP A 486 -46.37 31.70 17.46
CA ASP A 486 -46.21 31.64 18.90
C ASP A 486 -45.28 30.46 19.26
N PHE A 487 -44.08 30.78 19.78
CA PHE A 487 -43.06 29.81 20.12
C PHE A 487 -43.40 28.96 21.35
N GLU A 488 -44.34 29.41 22.19
CA GLU A 488 -44.77 28.69 23.40
C GLU A 488 -45.96 27.75 23.14
N LYS A 489 -46.59 27.84 21.95
CA LYS A 489 -47.74 27.00 21.60
C LYS A 489 -47.33 25.58 21.18
N SER A 490 -48.16 24.64 21.64
CA SER A 490 -48.20 23.25 21.17
C SER A 490 -49.33 23.08 20.14
N TYR A 491 -49.06 22.34 19.08
CA TYR A 491 -50.04 22.04 18.03
C TYR A 491 -50.26 20.54 17.91
N LYS A 492 -51.50 20.13 17.63
CA LYS A 492 -51.79 18.74 17.28
C LYS A 492 -51.45 18.50 15.83
N ALA A 493 -50.44 17.67 15.58
CA ALA A 493 -50.06 17.23 14.27
C ALA A 493 -50.43 15.75 14.08
N THR A 494 -50.85 15.42 12.87
CA THR A 494 -51.11 14.04 12.47
C THR A 494 -49.93 13.53 11.64
N TYR A 495 -49.59 12.24 11.74
CA TYR A 495 -48.59 11.60 10.88
C TYR A 495 -48.96 10.14 10.57
N ILE A 496 -48.32 9.54 9.55
CA ILE A 496 -48.47 8.12 9.20
C ILE A 496 -47.10 7.45 9.27
N TRP A 497 -47.00 6.34 10.03
CA TRP A 497 -45.74 5.61 10.19
C TRP A 497 -45.66 4.45 9.18
N LEU A 498 -45.00 4.69 8.04
CA LEU A 498 -44.77 3.67 7.01
C LEU A 498 -43.55 2.82 7.36
N LEU A 499 -43.61 2.03 8.43
CA LEU A 499 -42.61 1.01 8.72
C LEU A 499 -43.20 -0.39 8.49
N GLU A 500 -42.48 -1.21 7.72
CA GLU A 500 -42.77 -2.61 7.36
C GLU A 500 -43.99 -3.23 8.05
N GLY A 501 -45.19 -2.97 7.51
CA GLY A 501 -46.41 -3.68 7.86
C GLY A 501 -47.24 -3.18 9.04
N ARG A 502 -47.03 -1.98 9.60
CA ARG A 502 -47.94 -1.41 10.64
C ARG A 502 -48.71 -0.16 10.20
N SER A 503 -50.01 -0.37 10.01
CA SER A 503 -51.16 0.54 9.90
C SER A 503 -51.04 1.85 9.12
N ASP A 504 -51.87 1.98 8.07
CA ASP A 504 -52.22 3.23 7.36
C ASP A 504 -53.07 4.22 8.18
N LYS A 505 -53.11 4.06 9.52
CA LYS A 505 -53.96 4.89 10.38
C LYS A 505 -53.19 6.14 10.81
N PRO A 506 -53.75 7.35 10.59
CA PRO A 506 -53.13 8.57 11.07
C PRO A 506 -53.02 8.56 12.61
N ILE A 507 -51.84 8.90 13.13
CA ILE A 507 -51.54 9.02 14.55
C ILE A 507 -51.44 10.51 14.89
N GLU A 508 -52.16 10.95 15.91
CA GLU A 508 -52.05 12.31 16.45
C GLU A 508 -50.92 12.41 17.47
N ARG A 509 -50.19 13.52 17.44
CA ARG A 509 -49.22 13.89 18.45
C ARG A 509 -49.21 15.40 18.67
N GLU A 510 -48.68 15.82 19.79
CA GLU A 510 -48.35 17.22 20.02
C GLU A 510 -46.95 17.53 19.49
N VAL A 511 -46.82 18.67 18.82
CA VAL A 511 -45.55 19.23 18.33
C VAL A 511 -45.39 20.64 18.88
N THR A 512 -44.19 20.95 19.34
CA THR A 512 -43.81 22.25 19.89
C THR A 512 -42.62 22.79 19.12
N TRP A 513 -42.37 24.09 19.23
CA TRP A 513 -41.14 24.67 18.70
C TRP A 513 -39.93 24.17 19.49
N GLY A 514 -38.83 23.94 18.78
CA GLY A 514 -37.53 23.62 19.36
C GLY A 514 -36.43 24.42 18.68
N GLU A 515 -35.29 24.59 19.35
CA GLU A 515 -34.11 25.16 18.71
C GLU A 515 -33.57 24.18 17.66
N GLY A 516 -33.43 24.66 16.42
CA GLY A 516 -32.78 23.98 15.32
C GLY A 516 -31.41 24.60 15.09
N ILE A 517 -30.37 23.77 15.15
CA ILE A 517 -28.99 24.18 14.95
C ILE A 517 -28.47 23.55 13.66
N VAL A 518 -27.72 24.32 12.89
CA VAL A 518 -26.92 23.81 11.77
C VAL A 518 -25.67 23.15 12.37
N ASP A 519 -25.56 21.84 12.24
CA ASP A 519 -24.48 21.00 12.79
C ASP A 519 -23.29 20.82 11.83
N GLN A 520 -23.40 21.33 10.61
CA GLN A 520 -22.37 21.29 9.58
C GLN A 520 -22.07 22.69 9.03
N THR A 521 -20.88 22.88 8.46
CA THR A 521 -20.48 24.21 7.96
C THR A 521 -21.02 24.55 6.57
N ASP A 522 -21.82 23.68 5.95
CA ASP A 522 -22.41 23.87 4.62
C ASP A 522 -23.72 24.68 4.62
N GLY A 523 -24.18 25.09 5.80
CA GLY A 523 -25.37 25.92 6.02
C GLY A 523 -26.70 25.18 5.95
N LYS A 524 -26.70 23.85 5.83
CA LYS A 524 -27.95 23.07 5.76
C LYS A 524 -28.51 22.78 7.14
N LEU A 525 -29.71 23.27 7.40
CA LEU A 525 -30.51 22.82 8.53
C LEU A 525 -31.11 21.45 8.18
N SER A 526 -30.60 20.39 8.81
CA SER A 526 -31.18 19.04 8.70
C SER A 526 -32.50 18.96 9.45
N MET A 527 -33.62 19.14 8.76
CA MET A 527 -34.96 19.09 9.35
C MET A 527 -35.24 17.71 9.95
N SER A 528 -34.73 16.64 9.33
CA SER A 528 -34.93 15.27 9.80
C SER A 528 -34.29 14.94 11.15
N SER A 529 -33.19 15.59 11.53
CA SER A 529 -32.55 15.38 12.84
C SER A 529 -33.13 16.27 13.94
N GLN A 530 -33.73 17.40 13.55
CA GLN A 530 -34.30 18.38 14.49
C GLN A 530 -35.81 18.17 14.76
N LEU A 531 -36.51 17.44 13.89
CA LEU A 531 -37.94 17.20 14.00
C LEU A 531 -38.29 15.75 14.38
N PRO A 532 -39.38 15.52 15.13
CA PRO A 532 -39.78 14.17 15.50
C PRO A 532 -40.21 13.33 14.28
N PRO A 533 -39.86 12.03 14.19
CA PRO A 533 -40.14 11.18 13.02
C PRO A 533 -41.65 10.98 12.79
N PRO A 534 -42.10 10.71 11.54
CA PRO A 534 -41.32 10.40 10.36
C PRO A 534 -40.86 11.67 9.62
N GLY A 535 -39.68 11.58 8.99
CA GLY A 535 -39.16 12.63 8.11
C GLY A 535 -39.64 12.52 6.67
N SER A 536 -40.29 11.43 6.29
CA SER A 536 -40.88 11.21 4.95
C SER A 536 -42.37 11.53 4.96
N PHE A 537 -42.91 11.98 3.83
CA PHE A 537 -44.27 12.47 3.70
C PHE A 537 -44.61 13.47 4.82
N ALA A 538 -43.72 14.44 5.01
CA ALA A 538 -43.73 15.38 6.11
C ALA A 538 -43.68 16.82 5.61
N VAL A 539 -44.29 17.73 6.38
CA VAL A 539 -44.12 19.17 6.28
C VAL A 539 -43.60 19.67 7.62
N GLY A 540 -42.74 20.67 7.60
CA GLY A 540 -42.16 21.31 8.77
C GLY A 540 -41.90 22.78 8.51
N TYR A 541 -41.74 23.53 9.59
CA TYR A 541 -41.43 24.95 9.56
C TYR A 541 -40.11 25.21 10.25
N ALA A 542 -39.33 26.12 9.69
CA ALA A 542 -38.14 26.67 10.30
C ALA A 542 -38.25 28.21 10.29
N VAL A 543 -37.89 28.85 11.40
CA VAL A 543 -37.93 30.30 11.57
C VAL A 543 -36.55 30.78 11.99
N ALA A 544 -36.02 31.77 11.28
CA ALA A 544 -34.78 32.42 11.62
C ALA A 544 -35.00 33.92 11.74
N ASP A 545 -34.64 34.48 12.90
CA ASP A 545 -34.61 35.91 13.10
C ASP A 545 -33.16 36.40 12.98
N ILE A 546 -32.96 37.44 12.19
CA ILE A 546 -31.67 38.13 12.06
C ILE A 546 -31.83 39.61 12.32
N HIS A 547 -30.77 40.25 12.79
CA HIS A 547 -30.72 41.70 13.00
C HIS A 547 -29.69 42.33 12.07
N VAL A 548 -30.08 43.42 11.39
CA VAL A 548 -29.19 44.26 10.59
C VAL A 548 -29.25 45.72 11.06
N ASP A 549 -28.10 46.39 11.10
CA ASP A 549 -28.00 47.75 11.67
C ASP A 549 -28.64 48.83 10.79
N SER A 550 -28.71 48.58 9.48
CA SER A 550 -29.25 49.52 8.51
C SER A 550 -30.02 48.79 7.42
N GLU A 551 -31.08 49.45 6.95
CA GLU A 551 -31.84 49.02 5.79
C GLU A 551 -30.91 48.83 4.58
N ARG A 552 -31.03 47.68 3.93
CA ARG A 552 -30.16 47.31 2.81
C ARG A 552 -30.83 46.31 1.88
N GLU A 553 -30.36 46.32 0.66
CA GLU A 553 -30.77 45.40 -0.39
C GLU A 553 -29.75 44.27 -0.49
N VAL A 554 -30.22 43.03 -0.54
CA VAL A 554 -29.39 41.82 -0.54
C VAL A 554 -29.93 40.81 -1.54
N PHE A 555 -29.10 39.83 -1.88
CA PHE A 555 -29.45 38.67 -2.68
C PHE A 555 -29.60 37.47 -1.75
N LEU A 556 -30.70 36.76 -1.89
CA LEU A 556 -31.04 35.55 -1.14
C LEU A 556 -30.97 34.35 -2.08
N ASP A 557 -30.17 33.37 -1.70
CA ASP A 557 -30.18 32.03 -2.29
C ASP A 557 -30.93 31.09 -1.34
N ILE A 558 -31.87 30.32 -1.89
CA ILE A 558 -32.69 29.37 -1.16
C ILE A 558 -32.53 28.00 -1.79
N ASP A 559 -32.15 27.02 -0.97
CA ASP A 559 -32.13 25.61 -1.32
C ASP A 559 -32.98 24.84 -0.32
N GLY A 560 -33.73 23.85 -0.78
CA GLY A 560 -34.44 22.93 0.07
C GLY A 560 -34.68 21.60 -0.62
N ASP A 561 -34.84 20.55 0.18
CA ASP A 561 -35.25 19.26 -0.35
C ASP A 561 -36.76 19.24 -0.65
N ASP A 562 -37.12 18.62 -1.76
CA ASP A 562 -38.44 18.48 -2.40
C ASP A 562 -39.24 19.77 -2.63
N ALA A 563 -39.57 20.53 -1.59
CA ALA A 563 -40.31 21.78 -1.72
C ALA A 563 -40.04 22.75 -0.59
N PHE A 564 -40.08 24.05 -0.92
CA PHE A 564 -40.05 25.12 0.08
C PHE A 564 -40.97 26.29 -0.28
N ARG A 565 -41.42 27.00 0.75
CA ARG A 565 -42.07 28.31 0.67
C ARG A 565 -41.46 29.22 1.74
N VAL A 566 -41.05 30.42 1.34
CA VAL A 566 -40.34 31.37 2.23
C VAL A 566 -41.10 32.69 2.33
N TRP A 567 -41.19 33.18 3.56
CA TRP A 567 -41.67 34.52 3.89
C TRP A 567 -40.57 35.33 4.57
N LEU A 568 -40.54 36.63 4.29
CA LEU A 568 -39.70 37.62 4.94
C LEU A 568 -40.61 38.72 5.49
N ASN A 569 -40.61 38.93 6.81
CA ASN A 569 -41.44 39.95 7.48
C ASN A 569 -42.92 39.88 7.04
N ASP A 570 -43.50 38.68 7.09
CA ASP A 570 -44.88 38.34 6.71
C ASP A 570 -45.20 38.46 5.19
N GLU A 571 -44.25 38.89 4.36
CA GLU A 571 -44.39 38.90 2.90
C GLU A 571 -43.85 37.60 2.28
N LYS A 572 -44.65 36.94 1.44
CA LYS A 572 -44.20 35.74 0.72
C LYS A 572 -43.23 36.14 -0.40
N ILE A 573 -41.99 35.66 -0.33
CA ILE A 573 -40.93 36.02 -1.28
C ILE A 573 -40.60 34.91 -2.29
N SER A 574 -40.78 33.63 -1.96
CA SER A 574 -40.50 32.52 -2.88
C SER A 574 -41.29 31.25 -2.54
N GLU A 575 -41.49 30.41 -3.56
CA GLU A 575 -42.13 29.09 -3.47
C GLU A 575 -41.66 28.23 -4.65
N LYS A 576 -41.05 27.07 -4.36
CA LYS A 576 -40.54 26.13 -5.36
C LYS A 576 -40.84 24.69 -4.94
N ILE A 577 -41.04 23.83 -5.94
CA ILE A 577 -41.25 22.39 -5.79
C ILE A 577 -40.38 21.70 -6.84
N ALA A 578 -39.51 20.80 -6.42
CA ALA A 578 -38.66 19.99 -7.27
C ALA A 578 -39.46 18.81 -7.86
N PRO A 579 -39.10 18.32 -9.06
CA PRO A 579 -39.63 17.05 -9.56
C PRO A 579 -39.20 15.89 -8.67
N TYR A 580 -40.18 15.12 -8.17
CA TYR A 580 -39.91 13.98 -7.30
C TYR A 580 -39.20 12.82 -8.04
N GLU A 581 -38.10 12.35 -7.46
CA GLU A 581 -37.39 11.12 -7.83
C GLU A 581 -37.19 10.21 -6.60
N HIS A 582 -37.66 8.96 -6.70
CA HIS A 582 -37.63 8.03 -5.57
C HIS A 582 -36.19 7.73 -5.07
N ARG A 583 -35.96 7.89 -3.76
CA ARG A 583 -34.69 7.63 -3.04
C ARG A 583 -33.52 8.48 -3.54
N LYS A 584 -33.79 9.72 -3.92
CA LYS A 584 -32.77 10.69 -4.32
C LYS A 584 -33.08 12.06 -3.70
N ASP A 585 -32.04 12.86 -3.53
CA ASP A 585 -32.19 14.26 -3.16
C ASP A 585 -32.88 15.01 -4.32
N CYS A 586 -34.00 15.67 -4.04
CA CYS A 586 -34.80 16.39 -5.04
C CYS A 586 -34.71 17.88 -4.73
N ILE A 587 -33.67 18.53 -5.25
CA ILE A 587 -33.31 19.87 -4.79
C ILE A 587 -34.18 20.93 -5.49
N ALA A 588 -34.97 21.65 -4.70
CA ALA A 588 -35.63 22.88 -5.12
C ALA A 588 -34.68 24.06 -4.85
N GLU A 589 -34.50 24.93 -5.85
CA GLU A 589 -33.58 26.08 -5.76
C GLU A 589 -34.26 27.37 -6.26
N ASP A 590 -33.96 28.48 -5.59
CA ASP A 590 -34.21 29.84 -6.07
C ASP A 590 -33.01 30.72 -5.73
N LYS A 591 -32.22 31.08 -6.75
CA LYS A 591 -30.93 31.74 -6.61
C LYS A 591 -31.01 33.21 -7.04
N GLY A 592 -30.28 34.08 -6.34
CA GLY A 592 -30.18 35.50 -6.66
C GLY A 592 -31.48 36.28 -6.45
N LEU A 593 -32.34 35.84 -5.52
CA LEU A 593 -33.58 36.54 -5.21
C LEU A 593 -33.27 37.87 -4.53
N LYS A 594 -33.67 38.97 -5.16
CA LYS A 594 -33.42 40.31 -4.65
C LYS A 594 -34.42 40.68 -3.56
N VAL A 595 -33.96 40.86 -2.32
CA VAL A 595 -34.81 41.17 -1.16
C VAL A 595 -34.30 42.39 -0.39
N LYS A 596 -35.21 43.03 0.35
CA LYS A 596 -34.91 44.23 1.14
C LYS A 596 -35.01 43.91 2.63
N LEU A 597 -33.90 44.04 3.35
CA LEU A 597 -33.86 43.92 4.81
C LEU A 597 -34.10 45.28 5.45
N LEU A 598 -34.97 45.34 6.45
CA LEU A 598 -35.25 46.53 7.24
C LEU A 598 -34.21 46.69 8.35
N ALA A 599 -33.95 47.92 8.81
CA ALA A 599 -33.14 48.11 10.00
C ALA A 599 -33.81 47.47 11.23
N GLY A 600 -33.06 46.70 12.03
CA GLY A 600 -33.58 45.90 13.13
C GLY A 600 -33.79 44.43 12.77
N THR A 601 -34.75 43.79 13.44
CA THR A 601 -35.04 42.36 13.27
C THR A 601 -35.81 42.08 11.99
N ASN A 602 -35.32 41.13 11.20
CA ASN A 602 -35.96 40.59 10.02
C ASN A 602 -36.20 39.10 10.25
N ARG A 603 -37.42 38.65 10.00
CA ARG A 603 -37.86 37.28 10.25
C ARG A 603 -38.03 36.52 8.96
N PHE A 604 -37.33 35.40 8.84
CA PHE A 604 -37.51 34.41 7.80
C PHE A 604 -38.37 33.26 8.34
N ILE A 605 -39.42 32.91 7.61
CA ILE A 605 -40.22 31.71 7.86
C ILE A 605 -40.06 30.82 6.63
N VAL A 606 -39.68 29.56 6.84
CA VAL A 606 -39.49 28.56 5.79
C VAL A 606 -40.43 27.41 6.08
N LYS A 607 -41.41 27.20 5.22
CA LYS A 607 -42.16 25.95 5.16
C LYS A 607 -41.43 25.02 4.20
N SER A 608 -41.09 23.82 4.65
CA SER A 608 -40.47 22.81 3.80
C SER A 608 -41.27 21.51 3.87
N ALA A 609 -41.31 20.80 2.75
CA ALA A 609 -41.93 19.49 2.66
C ALA A 609 -40.92 18.46 2.19
N ASN A 610 -41.08 17.22 2.64
CA ASN A 610 -40.31 16.07 2.21
C ASN A 610 -41.23 14.89 1.88
N ILE A 611 -40.93 14.17 0.82
CA ILE A 611 -41.58 12.96 0.35
C ILE A 611 -40.77 11.75 0.82
N ASP A 612 -39.49 11.63 0.43
CA ASP A 612 -38.60 10.57 0.88
C ASP A 612 -37.12 11.01 0.91
N HIS A 613 -36.22 10.20 1.46
CA HIS A 613 -34.78 10.51 1.57
C HIS A 613 -34.45 11.66 2.57
N ARG A 614 -33.51 12.56 2.25
CA ARG A 614 -32.82 13.48 3.19
C ARG A 614 -33.47 14.85 3.22
N TRP A 615 -34.11 15.20 4.33
CA TRP A 615 -34.80 16.48 4.45
C TRP A 615 -33.95 17.60 5.07
N TRP A 616 -33.72 18.68 4.31
CA TRP A 616 -32.97 19.86 4.74
C TRP A 616 -33.41 21.15 4.04
N VAL A 617 -33.05 22.30 4.63
CA VAL A 617 -33.19 23.64 4.03
C VAL A 617 -31.94 24.49 4.26
N ARG A 618 -31.67 25.44 3.37
CA ARG A 618 -30.52 26.34 3.46
C ARG A 618 -30.85 27.69 2.83
N LEU A 619 -30.59 28.76 3.57
CA LEU A 619 -30.73 30.15 3.10
C LEU A 619 -29.37 30.86 3.23
N ARG A 620 -28.96 31.57 2.17
CA ARG A 620 -27.71 32.37 2.15
C ARG A 620 -27.98 33.79 1.69
N LEU A 621 -27.43 34.77 2.42
CA LEU A 621 -27.55 36.20 2.14
C LEU A 621 -26.22 36.77 1.66
N THR A 622 -26.21 37.37 0.47
CA THR A 622 -25.03 38.02 -0.11
C THR A 622 -25.35 39.41 -0.67
N ASP A 623 -24.32 40.21 -0.90
CA ASP A 623 -24.43 41.43 -1.70
C ASP A 623 -24.47 41.12 -3.20
N SER A 624 -24.45 42.16 -4.05
CA SER A 624 -24.46 42.02 -5.51
C SER A 624 -23.18 41.38 -6.09
N ASN A 625 -22.11 41.28 -5.31
CA ASN A 625 -20.84 40.68 -5.71
C ASN A 625 -20.70 39.24 -5.18
N GLY A 626 -21.69 38.71 -4.46
CA GLY A 626 -21.65 37.39 -3.85
C GLY A 626 -20.88 37.34 -2.52
N ILE A 627 -20.56 38.50 -1.93
CA ILE A 627 -19.93 38.62 -0.61
C ILE A 627 -21.02 38.45 0.46
N PRO A 628 -20.80 37.65 1.52
CA PRO A 628 -21.76 37.49 2.62
C PRO A 628 -22.21 38.83 3.22
N THR A 629 -23.51 38.98 3.44
CA THR A 629 -24.03 40.15 4.16
C THR A 629 -23.88 39.94 5.66
N PRO A 630 -23.26 40.88 6.42
CA PRO A 630 -23.15 40.76 7.86
C PRO A 630 -24.51 40.97 8.54
N PHE A 631 -24.85 40.06 9.46
CA PHE A 631 -26.01 40.11 10.35
C PHE A 631 -25.66 39.48 11.70
N ARG A 632 -26.48 39.73 12.73
CA ARG A 632 -26.34 39.11 14.06
C ARG A 632 -27.65 38.48 14.52
N ARG A 633 -27.58 37.57 15.49
CA ARG A 633 -28.77 37.11 16.20
C ARG A 633 -29.39 38.30 16.96
N PRO A 634 -30.72 38.49 16.93
CA PRO A 634 -31.40 39.59 17.63
C PRO A 634 -31.15 39.65 19.13
#